data_AF-A0A0D6LG61-F1
#
_entry.id   AF-A0A0D6LG61-F1
#
_cell.length_a   1.000
_cell.length_b   1.000
_cell.length_c   1.000
_cell.angle_alpha   90.00
_cell.angle_beta   90.00
_cell.angle_gamma   90.00
#
_symmetry.space_group_name_H-M   'P 1'
#
loop_
_entity.id
_entity.type
_entity.pdbx_description
1 polymer ?
#
loop_
_entity_poly.entity_id
_entity_poly.type
_entity_poly.pdbx_seq_one_letter_code
_entity_poly.pdbx_strand_id
1 'polypeptide(L)'
;MTGLIKVVIFYEFIFGHYPYYKHYDKDQPINGGTPQNCFLKAHLDIAEHNITQKIPKPDFNGLAIIDLEEWRPLFDQNFWGLKSFPYCNYNAGKDGEYECSQKYQEWNDKMMFIFNGSDALYPSIYLGFNATSEQRFRYVQAIIKEARRISMKFSPPLPIYAYTKIEYDPLKKINDFYDDKIKTTIDQHEKCRKDRCNGHGKCVLEGNSTCPDSSNYAINTDEYKCECDKGFNGPRCSS
;
A
#
# COMPACT_ATOMS: atom_id res chain seq x y z
N MET A 1 -6.44 27.94 -11.71
CA MET A 1 -6.67 27.04 -10.55
C MET A 1 -5.49 26.09 -10.44
N THR A 2 -4.50 26.39 -9.60
CA THR A 2 -3.44 25.42 -9.27
C THR A 2 -4.03 24.41 -8.30
N GLY A 3 -4.40 23.24 -8.77
CA GLY A 3 -4.80 22.14 -7.90
C GLY A 3 -3.65 21.83 -6.92
N LEU A 4 -3.96 21.64 -5.64
CA LEU A 4 -2.96 21.14 -4.70
C LEU A 4 -2.54 19.75 -5.17
N ILE A 5 -1.26 19.55 -5.46
CA ILE A 5 -0.68 18.22 -5.64
C ILE A 5 -0.85 17.48 -4.31
N LYS A 6 -1.48 16.30 -4.35
CA LYS A 6 -1.73 15.46 -3.18
C LYS A 6 -0.96 14.15 -3.16
N VAL A 7 -0.42 13.74 -4.31
CA VAL A 7 0.40 12.53 -4.46
C VAL A 7 1.54 12.81 -5.41
N VAL A 8 2.75 12.41 -5.04
CA VAL A 8 3.96 12.45 -5.86
C VAL A 8 4.60 11.06 -5.84
N ILE A 9 4.97 10.56 -7.01
CA ILE A 9 5.66 9.27 -7.16
C ILE A 9 7.05 9.51 -7.75
N PHE A 10 8.06 8.88 -7.15
CA PHE A 10 9.45 8.86 -7.57
C PHE A 10 9.78 7.48 -8.12
N TYR A 11 9.82 7.36 -9.44
CA TYR A 11 10.15 6.11 -10.13
C TYR A 11 11.66 5.83 -10.13
N GLU A 12 12.01 4.56 -10.01
CA GLU A 12 13.37 4.04 -9.88
C GLU A 12 14.40 4.55 -10.89
N PHE A 13 14.03 4.71 -12.16
CA PHE A 13 15.00 5.14 -13.18
C PHE A 13 15.26 6.65 -13.19
N ILE A 14 14.54 7.41 -12.35
CA ILE A 14 14.67 8.87 -12.25
C ILE A 14 15.11 9.28 -10.85
N PHE A 15 14.80 8.50 -9.82
CA PHE A 15 15.04 8.86 -8.42
C PHE A 15 16.47 8.56 -7.97
N GLY A 16 17.27 9.62 -7.82
CA GLY A 16 18.66 9.52 -7.43
C GLY A 16 19.50 8.77 -8.47
N HIS A 17 20.60 8.19 -8.00
CA HIS A 17 21.37 7.20 -8.74
C HIS A 17 21.05 5.80 -8.24
N TYR A 18 19.79 5.40 -8.39
CA TYR A 18 19.37 4.05 -8.05
C TYR A 18 20.15 3.02 -8.88
N PRO A 19 20.86 2.06 -8.25
CA PRO A 19 21.69 1.09 -8.96
C PRO A 19 20.88 -0.13 -9.40
N TYR A 20 21.09 -0.57 -10.63
CA TYR A 20 20.43 -1.75 -11.18
C TYR A 20 21.16 -2.30 -12.42
N TYR A 21 20.84 -3.52 -12.82
CA TYR A 21 21.32 -4.10 -14.07
C TYR A 21 20.25 -3.97 -15.14
N LYS A 22 20.58 -3.26 -16.22
CA LYS A 22 19.63 -3.04 -17.31
C LYS A 22 19.24 -4.39 -17.91
N HIS A 23 17.93 -4.68 -17.96
CA HIS A 23 17.40 -5.98 -18.40
C HIS A 23 17.95 -7.20 -17.65
N TYR A 24 18.39 -7.01 -16.40
CA TYR A 24 19.05 -8.05 -15.60
C TYR A 24 20.34 -8.60 -16.22
N ASP A 25 20.97 -7.83 -17.11
CA ASP A 25 22.25 -8.16 -17.72
C ASP A 25 23.41 -7.63 -16.85
N LYS A 26 24.20 -8.56 -16.32
CA LYS A 26 25.37 -8.27 -15.48
C LYS A 26 26.41 -7.38 -16.17
N ASP A 27 26.44 -7.39 -17.51
CA ASP A 27 27.39 -6.63 -18.32
C ASP A 27 26.86 -5.21 -18.63
N GLN A 28 25.63 -4.90 -18.18
CA GLN A 28 25.01 -3.58 -18.31
C GLN A 28 24.65 -2.97 -16.94
N PRO A 29 25.64 -2.70 -16.06
CA PRO A 29 25.39 -2.04 -14.77
C PRO A 29 25.03 -0.57 -14.97
N ILE A 30 23.92 -0.15 -14.38
CA ILE A 30 23.55 1.26 -14.21
C ILE A 30 23.86 1.67 -12.78
N ASN A 31 24.56 2.80 -12.61
CA ASN A 31 25.03 3.30 -11.31
C ASN A 31 25.78 2.25 -10.46
N GLY A 32 26.55 1.36 -11.11
CA GLY A 32 27.30 0.29 -10.44
C GLY A 32 26.55 -1.05 -10.29
N GLY A 33 25.28 -1.12 -10.72
CA GLY A 33 24.49 -2.36 -10.76
C GLY A 33 23.88 -2.77 -9.42
N THR A 34 24.60 -2.57 -8.32
CA THR A 34 24.17 -2.93 -6.96
C THR A 34 24.46 -1.81 -5.95
N PRO A 35 23.76 -1.79 -4.79
CA PRO A 35 23.95 -0.78 -3.76
C PRO A 35 25.39 -0.64 -3.26
N GLN A 36 26.11 -1.75 -3.10
CA GLN A 36 27.49 -1.76 -2.61
C GLN A 36 28.51 -1.15 -3.60
N ASN A 37 28.13 -1.05 -4.88
CA ASN A 37 28.96 -0.50 -5.95
C ASN A 37 28.55 0.93 -6.34
N CYS A 38 27.51 1.48 -5.71
CA CYS A 38 27.02 2.82 -5.99
C CYS A 38 27.66 3.85 -5.04
N PHE A 39 27.94 5.05 -5.54
CA PHE A 39 28.42 6.14 -4.70
C PHE A 39 27.24 6.86 -4.02
N LEU A 40 27.06 6.58 -2.73
CA LEU A 40 25.92 7.07 -1.94
C LEU A 40 25.74 8.59 -2.00
N LYS A 41 26.83 9.36 -1.97
CA LYS A 41 26.73 10.83 -2.00
C LYS A 41 26.17 11.33 -3.34
N ALA A 42 26.59 10.77 -4.47
CA ALA A 42 25.99 11.14 -5.76
C ALA A 42 24.52 10.71 -5.86
N HIS A 43 24.15 9.56 -5.30
CA HIS A 43 22.74 9.17 -5.22
C HIS A 43 21.91 10.21 -4.46
N LEU A 44 22.38 10.62 -3.28
CA LEU A 44 21.68 11.58 -2.42
C LEU A 44 21.58 12.98 -3.05
N ASP A 45 22.63 13.46 -3.71
CA ASP A 45 22.62 14.77 -4.37
C ASP A 45 21.56 14.84 -5.48
N ILE A 46 21.43 13.78 -6.28
CA ILE A 46 20.40 13.69 -7.31
C ILE A 46 19.02 13.48 -6.70
N ALA A 47 18.89 12.66 -5.66
CA ALA A 47 17.61 12.44 -4.97
C ALA A 47 17.07 13.75 -4.37
N GLU A 48 17.92 14.55 -3.72
CA GLU A 48 17.57 15.87 -3.22
C GLU A 48 17.08 16.79 -4.34
N HIS A 49 17.78 16.81 -5.47
CA HIS A 49 17.34 17.55 -6.65
C HIS A 49 15.96 17.06 -7.15
N ASN A 50 15.76 15.74 -7.28
CA ASN A 50 14.47 15.21 -7.74
C ASN A 50 13.32 15.58 -6.80
N ILE A 51 13.55 15.50 -5.47
CA ILE A 51 12.57 15.84 -4.44
C ILE A 51 12.21 17.31 -4.54
N THR A 52 13.19 18.21 -4.53
CA THR A 52 12.96 19.66 -4.57
C THR A 52 12.30 20.13 -5.87
N GLN A 53 12.52 19.43 -6.99
CA GLN A 53 11.83 19.70 -8.25
C GLN A 53 10.36 19.27 -8.22
N LYS A 54 10.03 18.07 -7.71
CA LYS A 54 8.65 17.54 -7.70
C LYS A 54 7.82 18.06 -6.52
N ILE A 55 8.47 18.38 -5.41
CA ILE A 55 7.86 18.88 -4.18
C ILE A 55 8.53 20.24 -3.84
N PRO A 56 8.21 21.31 -4.60
CA PRO A 56 8.85 22.61 -4.40
C PRO A 56 8.37 23.33 -3.15
N LYS A 57 7.26 22.88 -2.55
CA LYS A 57 6.65 23.48 -1.38
C LYS A 57 7.10 22.75 -0.12
N PRO A 58 7.75 23.42 0.85
CA PRO A 58 8.25 22.79 2.08
C PRO A 58 7.12 22.33 3.01
N ASP A 59 5.91 22.86 2.86
CA ASP A 59 4.71 22.49 3.62
C ASP A 59 3.87 21.40 2.93
N PHE A 60 4.46 20.65 1.98
CA PHE A 60 3.79 19.54 1.33
C PHE A 60 3.32 18.50 2.37
N ASN A 61 2.02 18.24 2.38
CA ASN A 61 1.36 17.31 3.29
C ASN A 61 0.63 16.18 2.55
N GLY A 62 1.00 15.94 1.29
CA GLY A 62 0.49 14.83 0.48
C GLY A 62 1.32 13.56 0.65
N LEU A 63 1.04 12.57 -0.18
CA LEU A 63 1.79 11.31 -0.21
C LEU A 63 3.00 11.44 -1.13
N ALA A 64 4.18 11.06 -0.66
CA ALA A 64 5.39 10.92 -1.46
C ALA A 64 5.79 9.44 -1.48
N ILE A 65 5.70 8.82 -2.65
CA ILE A 65 5.91 7.38 -2.83
C ILE A 65 7.21 7.18 -3.61
N ILE A 66 8.11 6.37 -3.06
CA ILE A 66 9.34 5.96 -3.74
C ILE A 66 9.11 4.55 -4.29
N ASP A 67 9.17 4.42 -5.61
CA ASP A 67 8.82 3.21 -6.35
C ASP A 67 10.08 2.56 -6.91
N LEU A 68 10.66 1.64 -6.13
CA LEU A 68 11.93 0.94 -6.41
C LEU A 68 11.69 -0.57 -6.51
N GLU A 69 11.89 -1.12 -7.70
CA GLU A 69 11.55 -2.49 -8.06
C GLU A 69 12.70 -3.29 -8.71
N GLU A 70 13.92 -2.77 -8.79
CA GLU A 70 15.05 -3.59 -9.30
C GLU A 70 15.60 -4.61 -8.28
N TRP A 71 15.57 -4.32 -6.97
CA TRP A 71 16.04 -5.26 -5.94
C TRP A 71 15.37 -5.02 -4.58
N ARG A 72 15.52 -5.99 -3.66
CA ARG A 72 15.09 -5.91 -2.26
C ARG A 72 16.30 -5.89 -1.34
N PRO A 73 16.22 -5.18 -0.20
CA PRO A 73 17.37 -5.03 0.69
C PRO A 73 17.69 -6.32 1.48
N LEU A 74 16.77 -7.29 1.53
CA LEU A 74 17.04 -8.64 1.99
C LEU A 74 17.33 -9.55 0.79
N PHE A 75 18.54 -10.10 0.74
CA PHE A 75 19.00 -10.95 -0.36
C PHE A 75 18.03 -12.11 -0.67
N ASP A 76 17.59 -12.84 0.35
CA ASP A 76 16.67 -14.00 0.21
C ASP A 76 15.32 -13.64 -0.43
N GLN A 77 14.92 -12.37 -0.40
CA GLN A 77 13.68 -11.94 -1.01
C GLN A 77 13.82 -11.66 -2.51
N ASN A 78 15.02 -11.55 -3.08
CA ASN A 78 15.18 -11.14 -4.48
C ASN A 78 14.72 -12.19 -5.51
N PHE A 79 14.48 -13.43 -5.07
CA PHE A 79 14.22 -14.56 -5.97
C PHE A 79 12.72 -14.82 -6.25
N TRP A 80 11.81 -14.00 -5.72
CA TRP A 80 10.37 -14.27 -5.78
C TRP A 80 9.51 -12.99 -5.92
N GLY A 81 8.47 -13.04 -6.76
CA GLY A 81 7.30 -12.13 -6.76
C GLY A 81 7.52 -10.62 -6.92
N LEU A 82 6.42 -9.86 -6.76
CA LEU A 82 6.35 -8.38 -6.83
C LEU A 82 7.07 -7.70 -5.67
N LYS A 83 7.83 -6.63 -5.94
CA LYS A 83 8.66 -5.92 -4.97
C LYS A 83 7.87 -4.77 -4.35
N SER A 84 7.26 -5.02 -3.19
CA SER A 84 6.53 -4.02 -2.41
C SER A 84 6.69 -4.27 -0.92
N PHE A 85 6.42 -3.27 -0.08
CA PHE A 85 6.61 -3.38 1.37
C PHE A 85 5.38 -2.91 2.17
N PRO A 86 4.93 -3.67 3.19
CA PRO A 86 5.40 -5.00 3.55
C PRO A 86 5.02 -6.07 2.50
N TYR A 87 5.84 -7.12 2.41
CA TYR A 87 5.66 -8.18 1.41
C TYR A 87 5.00 -9.42 2.03
N CYS A 88 4.06 -10.02 1.29
CA CYS A 88 3.41 -11.30 1.63
C CYS A 88 3.83 -12.40 0.65
N ASN A 89 3.54 -13.67 0.96
CA ASN A 89 3.82 -14.75 0.02
C ASN A 89 2.94 -14.68 -1.23
N TYR A 90 3.55 -14.95 -2.40
CA TYR A 90 2.89 -14.82 -3.72
C TYR A 90 1.66 -15.72 -3.89
N ASN A 91 1.58 -16.82 -3.14
CA ASN A 91 0.49 -17.79 -3.15
C ASN A 91 -0.47 -17.63 -1.96
N ALA A 92 -0.45 -16.51 -1.24
CA ALA A 92 -1.34 -16.30 -0.10
C ALA A 92 -2.81 -16.50 -0.50
N GLY A 93 -3.55 -17.24 0.32
CA GLY A 93 -4.96 -17.54 0.06
C GLY A 93 -5.23 -18.67 -0.93
N LYS A 94 -4.19 -19.26 -1.54
CA LYS A 94 -4.35 -20.40 -2.46
C LYS A 94 -4.88 -21.63 -1.72
N ASP A 95 -4.37 -21.92 -0.53
CA ASP A 95 -4.66 -23.14 0.23
C ASP A 95 -5.58 -22.84 1.43
N GLY A 96 -6.40 -21.78 1.32
CA GLY A 96 -7.41 -21.41 2.32
C GLY A 96 -6.93 -20.44 3.39
N GLU A 97 -5.69 -19.96 3.33
CA GLU A 97 -5.12 -19.08 4.35
C GLU A 97 -5.58 -17.63 4.22
N TYR A 98 -5.68 -16.92 5.35
CA TYR A 98 -5.99 -15.49 5.40
C TYR A 98 -4.81 -14.64 5.87
N GLU A 99 -3.63 -15.24 5.96
CA GLU A 99 -2.46 -14.64 6.59
C GLU A 99 -1.21 -14.95 5.77
N CYS A 100 -0.22 -14.07 5.85
CA CYS A 100 1.08 -14.35 5.28
C CYS A 100 1.78 -15.46 6.07
N SER A 101 2.47 -16.36 5.37
CA SER A 101 3.26 -17.40 6.04
C SER A 101 4.29 -16.79 7.00
N GLN A 102 4.60 -17.51 8.08
CA GLN A 102 5.52 -17.06 9.13
C GLN A 102 6.87 -16.56 8.58
N LYS A 103 7.44 -17.26 7.59
CA LYS A 103 8.69 -16.88 6.93
C LYS A 103 8.67 -15.44 6.40
N TYR A 104 7.55 -14.99 5.84
CA TYR A 104 7.44 -13.65 5.25
C TYR A 104 7.20 -12.60 6.33
N GLN A 105 6.48 -12.94 7.41
CA GLN A 105 6.36 -12.08 8.59
C GLN A 105 7.74 -11.83 9.23
N GLU A 106 8.56 -12.87 9.36
CA GLU A 106 9.95 -12.77 9.88
C GLU A 106 10.84 -11.93 8.97
N TRP A 107 10.67 -12.02 7.65
CA TRP A 107 11.38 -11.14 6.73
C TRP A 107 10.96 -9.68 6.89
N ASN A 108 9.66 -9.38 7.03
CA ASN A 108 9.21 -8.02 7.31
C ASN A 108 9.76 -7.53 8.66
N ASP A 109 9.87 -8.39 9.67
CA ASP A 109 10.46 -8.03 10.96
C ASP A 109 11.96 -7.70 10.87
N LYS A 110 12.68 -8.31 9.94
CA LYS A 110 14.08 -7.95 9.63
C LYS A 110 14.19 -6.64 8.84
N MET A 111 13.10 -6.13 8.26
CA MET A 111 13.06 -4.90 7.47
C MET A 111 12.58 -3.67 8.25
N MET A 112 12.53 -3.74 9.58
CA MET A 112 12.13 -2.60 10.42
C MET A 112 12.96 -1.33 10.15
N PHE A 113 14.19 -1.44 9.64
CA PHE A 113 14.98 -0.27 9.23
C PHE A 113 14.33 0.54 8.08
N ILE A 114 13.60 -0.11 7.16
CA ILE A 114 12.81 0.59 6.13
C ILE A 114 11.57 1.21 6.76
N PHE A 115 10.84 0.43 7.57
CA PHE A 115 9.59 0.90 8.17
C PHE A 115 9.80 2.04 9.17
N ASN A 116 10.92 2.07 9.88
CA ASN A 116 11.31 3.16 10.79
C ASN A 116 11.59 4.48 10.04
N GLY A 117 11.96 4.41 8.75
CA GLY A 117 12.14 5.58 7.89
C GLY A 117 10.91 5.94 7.08
N SER A 118 9.76 5.30 7.32
CA SER A 118 8.53 5.46 6.54
C SER A 118 7.42 6.11 7.37
N ASP A 119 6.69 7.05 6.76
CA ASP A 119 5.51 7.68 7.38
C ASP A 119 4.18 6.96 7.05
N ALA A 120 4.23 5.98 6.15
CA ALA A 120 3.09 5.20 5.71
C ALA A 120 3.53 3.86 5.09
N LEU A 121 2.60 2.90 5.00
CA LEU A 121 2.80 1.62 4.33
C LEU A 121 2.01 1.57 3.02
N TYR A 122 2.62 1.01 1.97
CA TYR A 122 2.04 0.92 0.63
C TYR A 122 2.02 -0.53 0.10
N PRO A 123 1.25 -1.43 0.75
CA PRO A 123 1.19 -2.82 0.31
C PRO A 123 0.53 -2.93 -1.07
N SER A 124 1.10 -3.73 -1.98
CA SER A 124 0.49 -4.03 -3.28
C SER A 124 -0.54 -5.15 -3.14
N ILE A 125 -1.78 -4.91 -3.59
CA ILE A 125 -2.89 -5.87 -3.58
C ILE A 125 -3.35 -6.24 -5.00
N TYR A 126 -2.41 -6.24 -5.95
CA TYR A 126 -2.67 -6.45 -7.37
C TYR A 126 -3.27 -7.83 -7.65
N LEU A 127 -4.31 -7.89 -8.48
CA LEU A 127 -5.04 -9.12 -8.81
C LEU A 127 -4.76 -9.63 -10.25
N GLY A 128 -3.53 -9.45 -10.73
CA GLY A 128 -3.10 -9.81 -12.10
C GLY A 128 -2.90 -11.31 -12.36
N PHE A 129 -3.46 -12.19 -11.53
CA PHE A 129 -3.27 -13.64 -11.61
C PHE A 129 -4.61 -14.38 -11.76
N ASN A 130 -4.54 -15.58 -12.34
CA ASN A 130 -5.70 -16.45 -12.49
C ASN A 130 -6.06 -17.10 -11.14
N ALA A 131 -7.20 -16.74 -10.58
CA ALA A 131 -7.68 -17.21 -9.28
C ALA A 131 -9.18 -16.92 -9.13
N THR A 132 -9.88 -17.69 -8.29
CA THR A 132 -11.29 -17.45 -7.95
C THR A 132 -11.46 -16.15 -7.15
N SER A 133 -12.68 -15.60 -7.12
CA SER A 133 -13.00 -14.43 -6.30
C SER A 133 -12.66 -14.65 -4.81
N GLU A 134 -12.88 -15.86 -4.31
CA GLU A 134 -12.60 -16.24 -2.94
C GLU A 134 -11.08 -16.30 -2.65
N GLN A 135 -10.29 -16.85 -3.57
CA GLN A 135 -8.82 -16.83 -3.47
C GLN A 135 -8.28 -15.40 -3.51
N ARG A 136 -8.82 -14.53 -4.38
CA ARG A 136 -8.46 -13.11 -4.45
C ARG A 136 -8.81 -12.38 -3.16
N PHE A 137 -9.98 -12.67 -2.58
CA PHE A 137 -10.38 -12.13 -1.27
C PHE A 137 -9.38 -12.53 -0.18
N ARG A 138 -9.06 -13.82 -0.07
CA ARG A 138 -8.05 -14.32 0.88
C ARG A 138 -6.67 -13.67 0.68
N TYR A 139 -6.23 -13.54 -0.55
CA TYR A 139 -4.96 -12.89 -0.91
C TYR A 139 -4.90 -11.45 -0.39
N VAL A 140 -5.94 -10.64 -0.67
CA VAL A 140 -6.02 -9.25 -0.18
C VAL A 140 -6.06 -9.22 1.35
N GLN A 141 -6.84 -10.10 1.98
CA GLN A 141 -6.90 -10.18 3.45
C GLN A 141 -5.53 -10.48 4.08
N ALA A 142 -4.78 -11.44 3.53
CA ALA A 142 -3.44 -11.78 4.02
C ALA A 142 -2.49 -10.58 3.98
N ILE A 143 -2.47 -9.84 2.87
CA ILE A 143 -1.61 -8.67 2.69
C ILE A 143 -2.01 -7.53 3.63
N ILE A 144 -3.31 -7.23 3.73
CA ILE A 144 -3.80 -6.15 4.59
C ILE A 144 -3.59 -6.50 6.07
N LYS A 145 -3.76 -7.76 6.47
CA LYS A 145 -3.44 -8.21 7.83
C LYS A 145 -1.96 -8.04 8.16
N GLU A 146 -1.07 -8.39 7.24
CA GLU A 146 0.37 -8.20 7.45
C GLU A 146 0.77 -6.72 7.50
N ALA A 147 0.17 -5.89 6.63
CA ALA A 147 0.36 -4.44 6.70
C ALA A 147 -0.11 -3.86 8.04
N ARG A 148 -1.24 -4.34 8.57
CA ARG A 148 -1.71 -3.97 9.91
C ARG A 148 -0.77 -4.45 11.01
N ARG A 149 -0.25 -5.69 10.92
CA ARG A 149 0.71 -6.24 11.88
C ARG A 149 1.96 -5.37 11.99
N ILE A 150 2.50 -4.90 10.87
CA ILE A 150 3.64 -3.98 10.85
C ILE A 150 3.25 -2.58 11.33
N SER A 151 2.13 -2.03 10.84
CA SER A 151 1.62 -0.70 11.23
C SER A 151 1.45 -0.56 12.75
N MET A 152 0.90 -1.58 13.41
CA MET A 152 0.66 -1.59 14.86
C MET A 152 1.94 -1.66 15.71
N LYS A 153 3.12 -1.85 15.11
CA LYS A 153 4.40 -1.73 15.83
C LYS A 153 4.81 -0.29 16.11
N PHE A 154 4.12 0.68 15.50
CA PHE A 154 4.36 2.11 15.64
C PHE A 154 3.31 2.77 16.53
N SER A 155 3.68 3.90 17.15
CA SER A 155 2.76 4.70 17.97
C SER A 155 2.85 6.18 17.56
N PRO A 156 1.80 6.74 16.90
CA PRO A 156 0.59 6.06 16.45
C PRO A 156 0.88 5.01 15.35
N PRO A 157 -0.04 4.06 15.10
CA PRO A 157 0.11 3.12 13.99
C PRO A 157 0.28 3.81 12.65
N LEU A 158 1.16 3.29 11.78
CA LEU A 158 1.39 3.89 10.46
C LEU A 158 0.12 3.78 9.59
N PRO A 159 -0.26 4.84 8.85
CA PRO A 159 -1.34 4.74 7.87
C PRO A 159 -0.98 3.74 6.75
N ILE A 160 -2.00 3.04 6.25
CA ILE A 160 -1.85 2.03 5.18
C ILE A 160 -2.61 2.53 3.96
N TYR A 161 -1.92 2.66 2.83
CA TYR A 161 -2.47 3.02 1.53
C TYR A 161 -2.22 1.87 0.55
N ALA A 162 -3.17 0.94 0.47
CA ALA A 162 -3.04 -0.21 -0.41
C ALA A 162 -2.99 0.22 -1.88
N TYR A 163 -1.98 -0.25 -2.61
CA TYR A 163 -1.80 0.05 -4.02
C TYR A 163 -2.42 -1.05 -4.87
N THR A 164 -3.26 -0.67 -5.84
CA THR A 164 -3.90 -1.62 -6.76
C THR A 164 -3.94 -1.12 -8.19
N LYS A 165 -3.81 -2.03 -9.15
CA LYS A 165 -4.03 -1.75 -10.56
C LYS A 165 -5.49 -2.00 -10.89
N ILE A 166 -6.12 -0.98 -11.44
CA ILE A 166 -7.46 -1.07 -12.00
C ILE A 166 -7.29 -1.24 -13.51
N GLU A 167 -7.68 -2.40 -14.02
CA GLU A 167 -7.72 -2.63 -15.46
C GLU A 167 -9.09 -2.21 -15.98
N TYR A 168 -9.13 -1.06 -16.67
CA TYR A 168 -10.31 -0.57 -17.38
C TYR A 168 -9.89 -0.18 -18.80
N ASP A 169 -10.80 -0.35 -19.77
CA ASP A 169 -10.61 0.12 -21.15
C ASP A 169 -11.28 1.50 -21.30
N PRO A 170 -10.56 2.62 -21.09
CA PRO A 170 -11.14 3.96 -21.17
C PRO A 170 -11.77 4.27 -22.52
N LEU A 171 -11.34 3.58 -23.59
CA LEU A 171 -11.79 3.84 -24.95
C LEU A 171 -13.15 3.18 -25.24
N LYS A 172 -13.51 2.14 -24.49
CA LYS A 172 -14.79 1.42 -24.66
C LYS A 172 -15.77 1.63 -23.51
N LYS A 173 -15.28 1.93 -22.31
CA LYS A 173 -16.05 1.97 -21.06
C LYS A 173 -15.58 3.12 -20.18
N ILE A 174 -15.87 4.34 -20.63
CA ILE A 174 -15.28 5.58 -20.08
C ILE A 174 -15.55 5.78 -18.58
N ASN A 175 -16.68 5.30 -18.04
CA ASN A 175 -17.09 5.45 -16.64
C ASN A 175 -17.47 4.16 -15.90
N ASP A 176 -17.46 2.99 -16.56
CA ASP A 176 -18.00 1.72 -16.01
C ASP A 176 -17.34 1.28 -14.68
N PHE A 177 -16.11 1.73 -14.44
CA PHE A 177 -15.38 1.46 -13.22
C PHE A 177 -15.49 2.55 -12.15
N TYR A 178 -15.52 3.82 -12.58
CA TYR A 178 -15.57 4.96 -11.66
C TYR A 178 -16.99 5.24 -11.15
N ASP A 179 -18.02 4.75 -11.85
CA ASP A 179 -19.41 4.91 -11.42
C ASP A 179 -19.92 3.76 -10.52
N ASP A 180 -20.85 4.16 -9.66
CA ASP A 180 -21.49 3.46 -8.55
C ASP A 180 -20.57 2.78 -7.53
N LYS A 181 -19.64 1.88 -7.89
CA LYS A 181 -19.01 0.99 -6.88
C LYS A 181 -18.03 1.70 -5.94
N ILE A 182 -17.09 2.48 -6.47
CA ILE A 182 -16.12 3.24 -5.66
C ILE A 182 -16.87 4.31 -4.86
N LYS A 183 -17.71 5.07 -5.54
CA LYS A 183 -18.52 6.11 -4.92
C LYS A 183 -19.39 5.55 -3.80
N THR A 184 -20.11 4.46 -4.05
CA THR A 184 -20.95 3.76 -3.06
C THR A 184 -20.12 3.23 -1.89
N THR A 185 -18.92 2.72 -2.14
CA THR A 185 -18.02 2.28 -1.05
C THR A 185 -17.59 3.46 -0.17
N ILE A 186 -17.18 4.59 -0.79
CA ILE A 186 -16.79 5.80 -0.07
C ILE A 186 -17.97 6.38 0.71
N ASP A 187 -19.10 6.61 0.04
CA ASP A 187 -20.30 7.22 0.63
C ASP A 187 -20.82 6.41 1.81
N GLN A 188 -20.78 5.07 1.72
CA GLN A 188 -21.17 4.19 2.83
C GLN A 188 -20.19 4.21 4.00
N HIS A 189 -18.88 4.24 3.75
CA HIS A 189 -17.88 4.35 4.83
C HIS A 189 -17.94 5.73 5.50
N GLU A 190 -18.15 6.81 4.75
CA GLU A 190 -18.35 8.16 5.28
C GLU A 190 -19.63 8.26 6.11
N LYS A 191 -20.73 7.67 5.63
CA LYS A 191 -21.96 7.57 6.40
C LYS A 191 -21.74 6.79 7.70
N CYS A 192 -21.08 5.63 7.64
CA CYS A 192 -20.77 4.85 8.83
C CYS A 192 -19.90 5.64 9.82
N ARG A 193 -18.86 6.35 9.33
CA ARG A 193 -18.02 7.22 10.15
C ARG A 193 -18.84 8.26 10.90
N LYS A 194 -19.78 8.93 10.24
CA LYS A 194 -20.68 9.92 10.85
C LYS A 194 -21.65 9.29 11.84
N ASP A 195 -22.40 8.29 11.39
CA ASP A 195 -23.55 7.75 12.11
C ASP A 195 -23.14 6.82 13.27
N ARG A 196 -22.08 6.03 13.09
CA ARG A 196 -21.62 5.02 14.06
C ARG A 196 -20.46 5.52 14.91
N CYS A 197 -19.52 6.22 14.31
CA CYS A 197 -18.28 6.67 14.96
C CYS A 197 -18.25 8.16 15.29
N ASN A 198 -19.42 8.83 15.34
CA ASN A 198 -19.57 10.26 15.64
C ASN A 198 -18.71 11.20 14.78
N GLY A 199 -18.29 10.78 13.59
CA GLY A 199 -17.37 11.54 12.73
C GLY A 199 -15.89 11.48 13.16
N HIS A 200 -15.56 10.74 14.21
CA HIS A 200 -14.27 10.73 14.91
C HIS A 200 -13.58 9.36 14.90
N GLY A 201 -13.92 8.51 13.92
CA GLY A 201 -13.27 7.21 13.76
C GLY A 201 -13.54 6.58 12.41
N LYS A 202 -12.82 5.50 12.13
CA LYS A 202 -13.01 4.66 10.95
C LYS A 202 -13.89 3.47 11.31
N CYS A 203 -14.86 3.15 10.46
CA CYS A 203 -15.59 1.90 10.58
C CYS A 203 -14.73 0.74 10.09
N VAL A 204 -14.52 -0.26 10.94
CA VAL A 204 -13.71 -1.44 10.62
C VAL A 204 -14.49 -2.70 10.96
N LEU A 205 -14.59 -3.61 10.00
CA LEU A 205 -15.23 -4.91 10.19
C LEU A 205 -14.30 -5.82 10.99
N GLU A 206 -14.80 -6.49 12.04
CA GLU A 206 -13.99 -7.36 12.88
C GLU A 206 -13.73 -8.74 12.25
N GLY A 207 -14.67 -9.22 11.45
CA GLY A 207 -14.61 -10.53 10.79
C GLY A 207 -14.20 -10.46 9.33
N ASN A 208 -13.73 -11.58 8.81
CA ASN A 208 -13.62 -11.78 7.37
C ASN A 208 -15.03 -11.96 6.81
N SER A 209 -15.48 -11.02 5.99
CA SER A 209 -16.74 -11.16 5.25
C SER A 209 -16.48 -10.92 3.77
N THR A 210 -16.99 -11.81 2.94
CA THR A 210 -17.22 -11.50 1.53
C THR A 210 -18.55 -10.78 1.47
N CYS A 211 -18.63 -9.65 0.75
CA CYS A 211 -19.93 -9.08 0.44
C CYS A 211 -20.75 -10.18 -0.26
N PRO A 212 -21.89 -10.63 0.31
CA PRO A 212 -22.79 -11.49 -0.44
C PRO A 212 -23.15 -10.74 -1.73
N ASP A 213 -23.41 -11.46 -2.83
CA ASP A 213 -23.76 -10.94 -4.16
C ASP A 213 -25.01 -10.03 -4.12
N SER A 214 -24.89 -8.89 -3.45
CA SER A 214 -25.83 -7.80 -3.44
C SER A 214 -25.38 -6.89 -4.55
N SER A 215 -26.28 -6.65 -5.49
CA SER A 215 -26.07 -5.75 -6.63
C SER A 215 -25.55 -4.36 -6.23
N ASN A 216 -25.63 -3.99 -4.95
CA ASN A 216 -25.39 -2.65 -4.43
C ASN A 216 -24.20 -2.55 -3.45
N TYR A 217 -23.46 -3.62 -3.17
CA TYR A 217 -22.30 -3.59 -2.24
C TYR A 217 -22.61 -2.91 -0.89
N ALA A 218 -23.82 -3.15 -0.36
CA ALA A 218 -24.28 -2.47 0.84
C ALA A 218 -23.54 -3.00 2.09
N ILE A 219 -22.95 -2.12 2.90
CA ILE A 219 -22.34 -2.49 4.18
C ILE A 219 -23.41 -2.54 5.27
N ASN A 220 -23.42 -3.61 6.06
CA ASN A 220 -24.19 -3.67 7.28
C ASN A 220 -23.39 -3.00 8.40
N THR A 221 -23.65 -1.73 8.70
CA THR A 221 -22.88 -0.96 9.68
C THR A 221 -22.92 -1.56 11.09
N ASP A 222 -23.91 -2.40 11.40
CA ASP A 222 -24.03 -3.04 12.71
C ASP A 222 -22.93 -4.06 13.01
N GLU A 223 -22.32 -4.62 11.98
CA GLU A 223 -21.19 -5.56 12.09
C GLU A 223 -19.83 -4.86 12.27
N TYR A 224 -19.77 -3.55 12.11
CA TYR A 224 -18.52 -2.79 12.17
C TYR A 224 -18.23 -2.28 13.58
N LYS A 225 -16.97 -2.10 13.94
CA LYS A 225 -16.55 -1.31 15.11
C LYS A 225 -15.92 0.01 14.68
N CYS A 226 -15.65 0.88 15.65
CA CYS A 226 -14.92 2.12 15.40
C CYS A 226 -13.45 2.01 15.83
N GLU A 227 -12.54 2.34 14.93
CA GLU A 227 -11.16 2.68 15.25
C GLU A 227 -11.05 4.21 15.32
N CYS A 228 -10.93 4.75 16.53
CA CYS A 228 -11.02 6.20 16.75
C CYS A 228 -9.80 6.97 16.26
N ASP A 229 -10.05 8.19 15.80
CA ASP A 229 -9.00 9.13 15.47
C ASP A 229 -8.25 9.55 16.74
N LYS A 230 -7.05 10.09 16.57
CA LYS A 230 -6.21 10.56 17.69
C LYS A 230 -6.97 11.58 18.54
N GLY A 231 -7.01 11.35 19.85
CA GLY A 231 -7.71 12.20 20.81
C GLY A 231 -9.14 11.77 21.10
N PHE A 232 -9.66 10.77 20.38
CA PHE A 232 -10.97 10.19 20.61
C PHE A 232 -10.88 8.74 21.09
N ASN A 233 -11.85 8.31 21.88
CA ASN A 233 -11.91 6.99 22.49
C ASN A 233 -13.36 6.52 22.70
N GLY A 234 -13.49 5.28 23.17
CA GLY A 234 -14.78 4.62 23.38
C GLY A 234 -15.31 3.92 22.13
N PRO A 235 -16.37 3.10 22.28
CA PRO A 235 -16.87 2.21 21.21
C PRO A 235 -17.43 2.95 20.00
N ARG A 236 -17.76 4.23 20.15
CA ARG A 236 -18.29 5.11 19.08
C ARG A 236 -17.47 6.38 18.89
N CYS A 237 -16.28 6.49 19.48
CA CYS A 237 -15.41 7.67 19.37
C CYS A 237 -16.06 8.99 19.83
N SER A 238 -16.87 8.93 20.87
CA SER A 238 -17.62 10.08 21.42
C SER A 238 -16.89 10.84 22.53
N SER A 239 -15.76 10.31 22.99
CA SER A 239 -15.06 10.74 24.20
C SER A 239 -13.58 10.97 23.93
#